data_AF-A0A948DNF4-F1
#
_entry.id   AF-A0A948DNF4-F1
#
_cell.length_a   1.000
_cell.length_b   1.000
_cell.length_c   1.000
_cell.angle_alpha   90.00
_cell.angle_beta   90.00
_cell.angle_gamma   90.00
#
_symmetry.space_group_name_H-M   'P 1'
#
loop_
_entity.id
_entity.type
_entity.pdbx_description
1 polymer ?
#
loop_
_entity_poly.entity_id
_entity_poly.type
_entity_poly.pdbx_seq_one_letter_code
_entity_poly.pdbx_strand_id
1 'polypeptide(L)'
;GMNGEVAQLATFQQGLERALREIGFPPEERPFRPHLTLGRIKSPKGLTGLTEALEKEKTYTAGLFTASVLSLFQSELTPRGAVYTRLAVYPFTGQEGA
;
A
#
# COMPACT_ATOMS: atom_id res chain seq x y z
N GLY A 1 -3.64 -6.81 8.16
CA GLY A 1 -2.24 -6.56 8.58
C GLY A 1 -1.28 -7.39 7.76
N MET A 2 0.03 -7.20 7.90
CA MET A 2 1.06 -8.05 7.25
C MET A 2 1.07 -9.52 7.73
N ASN A 3 0.04 -9.93 8.49
CA ASN A 3 -0.19 -11.27 9.03
C ASN A 3 -1.50 -11.89 8.49
N GLY A 4 -2.19 -11.23 7.54
CA GLY A 4 -3.37 -11.77 6.87
C GLY A 4 -3.01 -12.61 5.65
N GLU A 5 -3.84 -12.58 4.62
CA GLU A 5 -3.63 -13.31 3.35
C GLU A 5 -2.60 -12.64 2.42
N VAL A 6 -1.39 -12.40 2.95
CA VAL A 6 -0.31 -11.71 2.24
C VAL A 6 0.09 -12.42 0.95
N ALA A 7 0.01 -13.75 0.93
CA ALA A 7 0.25 -14.55 -0.27
C ALA A 7 -0.75 -14.23 -1.39
N GLN A 8 -2.04 -14.13 -1.08
CA GLN A 8 -3.07 -13.78 -2.06
C GLN A 8 -2.85 -12.38 -2.63
N LEU A 9 -2.50 -11.41 -1.77
CA LEU A 9 -2.18 -10.05 -2.21
C LEU A 9 -0.93 -10.01 -3.11
N ALA A 10 0.09 -10.82 -2.81
CA ALA A 10 1.28 -10.94 -3.65
C ALA A 10 0.95 -11.56 -5.02
N THR A 11 0.14 -12.62 -5.07
CA THR A 11 -0.34 -13.21 -6.34
C THR A 11 -1.14 -12.21 -7.15
N PHE A 12 -2.05 -11.47 -6.51
CA PHE A 12 -2.82 -10.41 -7.18
C PHE A 12 -1.90 -9.33 -7.77
N GLN A 13 -0.91 -8.87 -7.00
CA GLN A 13 0.05 -7.86 -7.44
C GLN A 13 0.89 -8.33 -8.64
N GLN A 14 1.35 -9.59 -8.65
CA GLN A 14 2.06 -10.18 -9.80
C GLN A 14 1.19 -10.27 -11.06
N GLY A 15 -0.10 -10.58 -10.90
CA GLY A 15 -1.06 -10.57 -12.00
C GLY A 15 -1.22 -9.18 -12.60
N LEU A 16 -1.33 -8.16 -11.74
CA LEU A 16 -1.42 -6.76 -12.17
C LEU A 16 -0.15 -6.30 -12.88
N GLU A 17 1.04 -6.61 -12.36
CA GLU A 17 2.31 -6.27 -13.04
C GLU A 17 2.42 -6.87 -14.44
N ARG A 18 2.00 -8.12 -14.61
CA ARG A 18 2.00 -8.78 -15.93
C ARG A 18 1.10 -8.05 -16.91
N ALA A 19 -0.13 -7.74 -16.51
CA ALA A 19 -1.08 -7.02 -17.35
C ALA A 19 -0.60 -5.59 -17.69
N LEU A 20 0.00 -4.90 -16.72
CA LEU A 20 0.57 -3.56 -16.96
C LEU A 20 1.76 -3.61 -17.91
N ARG A 21 2.59 -4.66 -17.83
CA ARG A 21 3.71 -4.86 -18.76
C ARG A 21 3.24 -5.08 -20.18
N GLU A 22 2.16 -5.84 -20.38
CA GLU A 22 1.58 -6.10 -21.70
C GLU A 22 1.12 -4.83 -22.43
N ILE A 23 0.76 -3.78 -21.66
CA ILE A 23 0.36 -2.47 -22.21
C ILE A 23 1.49 -1.42 -22.15
N GLY A 24 2.73 -1.84 -21.85
CA GLY A 24 3.93 -1.00 -22.00
C GLY A 24 4.47 -0.35 -20.73
N PHE A 25 3.96 -0.68 -19.53
CA PHE A 25 4.57 -0.20 -18.28
C PHE A 25 5.82 -1.03 -17.92
N PRO A 26 6.89 -0.39 -17.41
CA PRO A 26 8.06 -1.11 -16.94
C PRO A 26 7.73 -1.91 -15.66
N PRO A 27 8.38 -3.07 -15.45
CA PRO A 27 8.23 -3.82 -14.21
C PRO A 27 8.87 -3.09 -13.02
N GLU A 28 8.35 -3.32 -11.82
CA GLU A 28 9.03 -2.93 -10.58
C GLU A 28 10.11 -3.99 -10.25
N GLU A 29 11.34 -3.54 -10.02
CA GLU A 29 12.47 -4.45 -9.74
C GLU A 29 12.51 -4.88 -8.28
N ARG A 30 11.91 -4.09 -7.39
CA ARG A 30 11.91 -4.36 -5.96
C ARG A 30 10.87 -5.44 -5.63
N PRO A 31 11.22 -6.41 -4.78
CA PRO A 31 10.25 -7.38 -4.29
C PRO A 31 9.05 -6.68 -3.65
N PHE A 32 7.85 -7.14 -4.00
CA PHE A 32 6.62 -6.64 -3.40
C PHE A 32 6.63 -6.91 -1.88
N ARG A 33 6.55 -5.83 -1.11
CA ARG A 33 6.46 -5.86 0.36
C ARG A 33 5.21 -5.07 0.76
N PRO A 34 4.07 -5.71 1.02
CA PRO A 34 2.86 -5.00 1.40
C PRO A 34 3.07 -4.31 2.73
N HIS A 35 2.89 -2.98 2.76
CA HIS A 35 3.03 -2.16 3.95
C HIS A 35 2.07 -0.98 3.87
N LEU A 36 1.72 -0.41 5.03
CA LEU A 36 1.00 0.86 5.11
C LEU A 36 2.00 1.95 5.51
N THR A 37 2.18 2.94 4.65
CA THR A 37 3.01 4.12 5.01
C THR A 37 2.24 5.00 5.98
N LEU A 38 2.70 5.11 7.23
CA LEU A 38 2.09 6.01 8.24
C LEU A 38 2.66 7.43 8.19
N GLY A 39 3.92 7.56 7.79
CA GLY A 39 4.61 8.83 7.70
C GLY A 39 5.95 8.68 7.01
N ARG A 40 6.54 9.82 6.61
CA ARG A 40 7.88 9.88 6.00
C ARG A 40 8.70 10.94 6.70
N ILE A 41 9.78 10.52 7.36
CA ILE A 41 10.71 11.42 8.03
C ILE A 41 11.65 12.00 6.98
N LYS A 42 11.55 13.32 6.73
CA LYS A 42 12.37 14.01 5.72
C LYS A 42 13.80 14.30 6.22
N SER A 43 13.97 14.49 7.52
CA SER A 43 15.26 14.71 8.16
C SER A 43 15.23 14.12 9.57
N PRO A 44 16.25 13.35 9.98
CA PRO A 44 16.35 12.84 11.35
C PRO A 44 16.86 13.90 12.34
N LYS A 45 17.25 15.09 11.88
CA LYS A 45 17.80 16.14 12.76
C LYS A 45 16.75 16.57 13.79
N GLY A 46 17.11 16.50 15.07
CA GLY A 46 16.24 16.88 16.19
C GLY A 46 15.13 15.88 16.51
N LEU A 47 15.12 14.69 15.87
CA LEU A 47 14.16 13.65 16.16
C LEU A 47 14.58 12.89 17.43
N THR A 48 13.89 13.14 18.53
CA THR A 48 14.06 12.43 19.81
C THR A 48 12.76 11.72 20.19
N GLY A 49 12.86 10.65 20.99
CA GLY A 49 11.68 9.93 21.50
C GLY A 49 10.91 9.05 20.49
N LEU A 50 11.28 9.04 19.19
CA LEU A 50 10.60 8.20 18.20
C LEU A 50 10.72 6.71 18.53
N THR A 51 11.92 6.25 18.90
CA THR A 51 12.14 4.84 19.27
C THR A 51 11.24 4.48 20.46
N GLU A 52 11.23 5.29 21.51
CA GLU A 52 10.40 5.06 22.70
C GLU A 52 8.90 5.06 22.38
N ALA A 53 8.45 5.93 21.49
CA ALA A 53 7.06 5.94 21.02
C ALA A 53 6.71 4.66 20.27
N LEU A 54 7.60 4.18 19.38
CA LEU A 54 7.40 2.93 18.65
C LEU A 54 7.45 1.70 19.58
N GLU A 55 8.30 1.72 20.60
CA GLU A 55 8.40 0.69 21.62
C GLU A 55 7.09 0.55 22.41
N LYS A 56 6.47 1.68 22.79
CA LYS A 56 5.16 1.69 23.48
C LYS A 56 4.04 1.08 22.65
N GLU A 57 4.13 1.19 21.33
CA GLU A 57 3.12 0.70 20.40
C GLU A 57 3.48 -0.67 19.79
N LYS A 58 4.47 -1.39 20.31
CA LYS A 58 4.91 -2.69 19.77
C LYS A 58 3.80 -3.74 19.67
N THR A 59 2.82 -3.67 20.57
CA THR A 59 1.68 -4.60 20.62
C THR A 59 0.45 -4.07 19.90
N TYR A 60 0.55 -2.89 19.27
CA TYR A 60 -0.56 -2.29 18.54
C TYR A 60 -1.05 -3.20 17.41
N THR A 61 -2.36 -3.36 17.33
CA THR A 61 -3.02 -4.08 16.23
C THR A 61 -3.99 -3.16 15.52
N ALA A 62 -3.74 -2.92 14.23
CA ALA A 62 -4.51 -1.98 13.40
C ALA A 62 -5.90 -2.50 12.98
N GLY A 63 -6.34 -3.63 13.52
CA GLY A 63 -7.55 -4.33 13.09
C GLY A 63 -7.43 -5.03 11.73
N LEU A 64 -8.54 -5.62 11.31
CA LEU A 64 -8.71 -6.29 10.01
C LEU A 64 -9.75 -5.54 9.19
N PHE A 65 -9.58 -5.56 7.87
CA PHE A 65 -10.57 -5.07 6.92
C PHE A 65 -10.57 -5.95 5.68
N THR A 66 -11.70 -5.99 5.00
CA THR A 66 -11.84 -6.65 3.69
C THR A 66 -11.54 -5.64 2.59
N ALA A 67 -10.59 -5.97 1.72
CA ALA A 67 -10.39 -5.18 0.50
C ALA A 67 -11.55 -5.43 -0.45
N SER A 68 -12.41 -4.44 -0.67
CA SER A 68 -13.61 -4.56 -1.52
C SER A 68 -13.44 -3.98 -2.91
N VAL A 69 -12.43 -3.13 -3.13
CA VAL A 69 -12.17 -2.47 -4.41
C VAL A 69 -10.67 -2.30 -4.68
N LEU A 70 -10.29 -2.32 -5.96
CA LEU A 70 -9.05 -1.75 -6.47
C LEU A 70 -9.31 -0.32 -6.95
N SER A 71 -8.49 0.65 -6.56
CA SER A 71 -8.60 2.04 -7.02
C SER A 71 -7.35 2.46 -7.78
N LEU A 72 -7.53 3.06 -8.95
CA LEU A 72 -6.45 3.72 -9.69
C LEU A 72 -6.36 5.18 -9.25
N PHE A 73 -5.19 5.59 -8.77
CA PHE A 73 -4.93 6.96 -8.34
C PHE A 73 -3.89 7.62 -9.23
N GLN A 74 -4.10 8.90 -9.50
CA GLN A 74 -3.10 9.84 -10.01
C GLN A 74 -2.56 10.67 -8.86
N SER A 75 -1.26 10.91 -8.87
CA SER A 75 -0.59 11.83 -7.95
C SER A 75 0.09 12.94 -8.75
N GLU A 76 -0.35 14.18 -8.57
CA GLU A 76 0.28 15.37 -9.15
C GLU A 76 1.10 16.09 -8.09
N LEU A 77 2.43 16.14 -8.28
CA LEU A 77 3.33 16.77 -7.32
C LEU A 77 3.31 18.29 -7.47
N THR A 78 2.99 19.00 -6.39
CA THR A 78 3.07 20.45 -6.32
C THR A 78 4.07 20.89 -5.23
N PRO A 79 4.54 22.14 -5.24
CA PRO A 79 5.34 22.68 -4.14
C PRO A 79 4.65 22.61 -2.77
N ARG A 80 3.31 22.54 -2.73
CA ARG A 80 2.52 22.44 -1.50
C ARG A 80 2.25 20.99 -1.07
N GLY A 81 2.62 20.00 -1.88
CA GLY A 81 2.36 18.58 -1.64
C GLY A 81 1.75 17.88 -2.86
N ALA A 82 1.56 16.56 -2.74
CA ALA A 82 0.90 15.77 -3.77
C ALA A 82 -0.62 15.99 -3.72
N VAL A 83 -1.23 16.26 -4.87
CA VAL A 83 -2.69 16.22 -5.07
C VAL A 83 -3.04 14.85 -5.61
N TYR A 84 -3.93 14.14 -4.93
CA TYR A 84 -4.35 12.79 -5.31
C TYR A 84 -5.74 12.81 -5.93
N THR A 85 -5.87 12.26 -7.13
CA THR A 85 -7.13 12.11 -7.84
C THR A 85 -7.42 10.62 -8.04
N ARG A 86 -8.60 10.17 -7.62
CA ARG A 86 -9.04 8.79 -7.88
C ARG A 86 -9.62 8.72 -9.29
N LEU A 87 -8.90 8.08 -10.21
CA LEU A 87 -9.26 7.99 -11.63
C LEU A 87 -10.31 6.91 -11.91
N ALA A 88 -10.21 5.77 -11.24
CA ALA A 88 -11.11 4.65 -11.44
C ALA A 88 -11.24 3.79 -10.17
N VAL A 89 -12.35 3.05 -10.09
CA VAL A 89 -12.65 2.10 -9.02
C VAL A 89 -13.16 0.82 -9.65
N TYR A 90 -12.54 -0.30 -9.29
CA TYR A 90 -12.88 -1.63 -9.76
C TYR A 90 -13.28 -2.47 -8.54
N PRO A 91 -14.57 -2.76 -8.34
CA PRO A 91 -14.99 -3.65 -7.27
C PRO A 91 -14.38 -5.04 -7.43
N PHE A 92 -13.92 -5.62 -6.33
CA PHE A 92 -13.59 -7.04 -6.32
C PHE A 92 -14.89 -7.84 -6.28
N THR A 93 -15.10 -8.64 -7.32
CA THR A 93 -16.23 -9.57 -7.39
C THR A 93 -15.74 -10.94 -6.94
N GLY A 94 -15.60 -11.13 -5.63
CA GLY A 94 -15.43 -12.47 -5.05
C GLY A 94 -16.81 -13.10 -4.85
N GLN A 95 -17.00 -14.35 -5.28
CA GLN A 95 -18.04 -15.17 -4.65
C GLN A 95 -17.58 -15.44 -3.22
N GLU A 96 -18.43 -15.19 -2.23
CA GLU A 96 -18.21 -15.67 -0.88
C GLU A 96 -17.96 -17.18 -0.96
N GLY A 97 -16.81 -17.64 -0.46
CA GLY A 97 -16.53 -19.06 -0.35
C GLY A 97 -17.61 -19.72 0.50
N ALA A 98 -18.24 -20.76 -0.07
CA ALA A 98 -19.09 -21.70 0.65
C ALA A 98 -18.27 -22.54 1.64
#